data_AF-A0A7I8EHQ6-F1
#
_entry.id   AF-A0A7I8EHQ6-F1
#
_cell.length_a   1.000
_cell.length_b   1.000
_cell.length_c   1.000
_cell.angle_alpha   90.00
_cell.angle_beta   90.00
_cell.angle_gamma   90.00
#
_symmetry.space_group_name_H-M   'P 1'
#
loop_
_entity.id
_entity.type
_entity.pdbx_description
1 polymer ?
#
loop_
_entity_poly.entity_id
_entity_poly.type
_entity_poly.pdbx_seq_one_letter_code
_entity_poly.pdbx_strand_id
1 'polypeptide(L)'
;MKVLIVPGYGGSGPEHWQSRWQALHPDCIRVEQADWDAPDLEDWIARLDAAVAAAGPDTLIAAHSLGCLLVAHWAVRSPRAIAGALLVAVPDPAGSEFPAAAAGFGPAPSGRLPFAATVVASRDDPYAAWPFSERIATDWGAKLVDAGERGHLNADSDLGDWAEGWQMLNQTGRPDGLLGVAQVALFARYNAQMNAKLYSAAAQLSADELARDRGAFFGSLLGTLNHLIVGDTLWLQRFASHPGAHAAALAPVLALPKPASLAEIVCADFATLALRRQLLDEAISAWAAVLTSRELAEVFHYTSMTSGPGRKHLGDVLLHFFNHQTHHRGQATTLLSQAGIDVGATDLLLLVPNLD
;
A
#
# COMPACT_ATOMS: atom_id res chain seq x y z
N MET A 1 1.58 3.22 11.93
CA MET A 1 2.38 3.94 10.91
C MET A 1 2.45 5.37 11.40
N LYS A 2 3.64 5.91 11.65
CA LYS A 2 3.75 7.24 12.28
C LYS A 2 3.28 8.33 11.33
N VAL A 3 2.60 9.33 11.86
CA VAL A 3 2.22 10.55 11.15
C VAL A 3 2.93 11.72 11.82
N LEU A 4 3.75 12.45 11.07
CA LEU A 4 4.32 13.69 11.53
C LEU A 4 3.37 14.85 11.21
N ILE A 5 2.89 15.50 12.26
CA ILE A 5 2.09 16.72 12.17
C ILE A 5 3.06 17.90 12.08
N VAL A 6 3.00 18.66 10.99
CA VAL A 6 3.88 19.80 10.70
C VAL A 6 3.05 21.09 10.61
N PRO A 7 2.88 21.82 11.72
CA PRO A 7 2.16 23.09 11.73
C PRO A 7 2.85 24.19 10.91
N GLY A 8 2.09 25.23 10.59
CA GLY A 8 2.58 26.46 9.99
C GLY A 8 2.93 27.55 11.00
N TYR A 9 2.96 28.79 10.52
CA TYR A 9 3.17 30.00 11.34
C TYR A 9 2.12 30.10 12.46
N GLY A 10 2.55 30.41 13.69
CA GLY A 10 1.68 30.43 14.88
C GLY A 10 1.28 29.04 15.41
N GLY A 11 1.75 27.97 14.78
CA GLY A 11 1.45 26.59 15.16
C GLY A 11 0.00 26.19 14.88
N SER A 12 -0.44 25.12 15.53
CA SER A 12 -1.83 24.63 15.45
C SER A 12 -2.47 24.69 16.83
N GLY A 13 -3.39 25.63 17.03
CA GLY A 13 -4.17 25.75 18.26
C GLY A 13 -5.08 24.53 18.51
N PRO A 14 -5.73 24.44 19.69
CA PRO A 14 -6.53 23.28 20.08
C PRO A 14 -7.67 22.90 19.10
N GLU A 15 -8.31 23.89 18.50
CA GLU A 15 -9.43 23.66 17.56
C GLU A 15 -8.97 23.28 16.15
N HIS A 16 -7.68 23.42 15.84
CA HIS A 16 -7.12 23.06 14.55
C HIS A 16 -7.19 21.54 14.33
N TRP A 17 -7.52 21.11 13.11
CA TRP A 17 -7.61 19.68 12.76
C TRP A 17 -6.31 18.91 13.07
N GLN A 18 -5.13 19.53 12.92
CA GLN A 18 -3.84 18.94 13.30
C GLN A 18 -3.76 18.58 14.80
N SER A 19 -4.31 19.43 15.69
CA SER A 19 -4.37 19.16 17.14
C SER A 19 -5.38 18.08 17.47
N ARG A 20 -6.54 18.12 16.79
CA ARG A 20 -7.58 17.09 16.93
C ARG A 20 -7.08 15.72 16.48
N TRP A 21 -6.38 15.63 15.35
CA TRP A 21 -5.75 14.39 14.89
C TRP A 21 -4.72 13.86 15.88
N GLN A 22 -3.91 14.74 16.48
CA GLN A 22 -2.94 14.34 17.50
C GLN A 22 -3.61 13.74 18.75
N ALA A 23 -4.81 14.21 19.12
CA ALA A 23 -5.58 13.65 20.21
C ALA A 23 -6.29 12.34 19.84
N LEU A 24 -6.77 12.22 18.61
CA LEU A 24 -7.53 11.07 18.11
C LEU A 24 -6.66 9.87 17.73
N HIS A 25 -5.43 10.13 17.27
CA HIS A 25 -4.55 9.11 16.70
C HIS A 25 -3.24 9.05 17.47
N PRO A 26 -3.01 8.01 18.30
CA PRO A 26 -1.80 7.87 19.11
C PRO A 26 -0.49 7.83 18.31
N ASP A 27 -0.56 7.49 17.02
CA ASP A 27 0.58 7.45 16.08
C ASP A 27 0.96 8.84 15.53
N CYS A 28 0.17 9.90 15.81
CA CYS A 28 0.47 11.27 15.40
C CYS A 28 1.46 11.93 16.35
N ILE A 29 2.55 12.46 15.78
CA ILE A 29 3.62 13.13 16.51
C ILE A 29 3.77 14.53 15.92
N ARG A 30 3.63 15.56 16.76
CA ARG A 30 3.90 16.94 16.35
C ARG A 30 5.39 17.20 16.27
N VAL A 31 5.81 17.82 15.17
CA VAL A 31 7.17 18.34 15.01
C VAL A 31 7.24 19.68 15.73
N GLU A 32 7.73 19.68 16.97
CA GLU A 32 7.85 20.90 17.76
C GLU A 32 8.93 21.84 17.23
N GLN A 33 8.58 23.11 17.06
CA GLN A 33 9.51 24.17 16.66
C GLN A 33 10.00 24.98 17.85
N ALA A 34 11.14 25.67 17.68
CA ALA A 34 11.73 26.49 18.75
C ALA A 34 10.86 27.71 19.07
N ASP A 35 10.35 28.34 18.02
CA ASP A 35 9.45 29.49 18.07
C ASP A 35 8.51 29.42 16.86
N TRP A 36 7.21 29.50 17.10
CA TRP A 36 6.17 29.43 16.08
C TRP A 36 5.90 30.78 15.42
N ASP A 37 6.21 31.88 16.11
CA ASP A 37 5.96 33.27 15.70
C ASP A 37 7.21 33.93 15.09
N ALA A 38 8.40 33.35 15.34
CA ALA A 38 9.66 33.74 14.70
C ALA A 38 10.30 32.56 13.96
N PRO A 39 9.72 32.11 12.82
CA PRO A 39 10.17 30.91 12.13
C PRO A 39 11.56 31.10 11.49
N ASP A 40 12.50 30.23 11.85
CA ASP A 40 13.81 30.11 11.19
C ASP A 40 13.86 28.84 10.34
N LEU A 41 14.17 28.99 9.06
CA LEU A 41 14.10 27.89 8.10
C LEU A 41 15.09 26.77 8.42
N GLU A 42 16.34 27.10 8.81
CA GLU A 42 17.36 26.08 9.05
C GLU A 42 17.05 25.29 10.33
N ASP A 43 16.65 25.98 11.40
CA ASP A 43 16.26 25.35 12.65
C ASP A 43 15.02 24.45 12.46
N TRP A 44 14.04 24.92 11.69
CA TRP A 44 12.83 24.16 11.42
C TRP A 44 13.12 22.92 10.56
N ILE A 45 14.03 23.02 9.59
CA ILE A 45 14.48 21.88 8.77
C ILE A 45 15.20 20.87 9.63
N ALA A 46 16.10 21.31 10.52
CA ALA A 46 16.84 20.42 11.42
C ALA A 46 15.89 19.62 12.33
N ARG A 47 14.84 20.27 12.85
CA ARG A 47 13.81 19.64 13.69
C ARG A 47 12.96 18.65 12.91
N LEU A 48 12.54 19.01 11.69
CA LEU A 48 11.81 18.09 10.81
C LEU A 48 12.67 16.87 10.44
N ASP A 49 13.94 17.08 10.09
CA ASP A 49 14.85 16.00 9.72
C ASP A 49 15.08 15.01 10.87
N ALA A 50 15.24 15.52 12.10
CA ALA A 50 15.34 14.69 13.29
C ALA A 50 14.05 13.90 13.56
N ALA A 51 12.88 14.52 13.39
CA ALA A 51 11.59 13.86 13.55
C ALA A 51 11.39 12.75 12.51
N VAL A 52 11.71 13.00 11.24
CA VAL A 52 11.67 11.98 10.17
C VAL A 52 12.63 10.84 10.46
N ALA A 53 13.85 11.14 10.92
CA ALA A 53 14.83 10.11 11.29
C ALA A 53 14.31 9.21 12.42
N ALA A 54 13.64 9.77 13.44
CA ALA A 54 13.05 9.02 14.55
C ALA A 54 11.78 8.25 14.15
N ALA A 55 11.07 8.73 13.12
CA ALA A 55 9.82 8.13 12.67
C ALA A 55 10.04 6.97 11.68
N GLY A 56 11.06 7.06 10.83
CA GLY A 56 11.46 6.03 9.87
C GLY A 56 10.86 6.24 8.47
N PRO A 57 11.27 5.43 7.47
CA PRO A 57 10.97 5.67 6.06
C PRO A 57 9.49 5.50 5.68
N ASP A 58 8.70 4.78 6.48
CA ASP A 58 7.26 4.56 6.24
C ASP A 58 6.37 5.68 6.80
N THR A 59 6.97 6.77 7.25
CA THR A 59 6.25 7.89 7.89
C THR A 59 5.46 8.70 6.89
N LEU A 60 4.25 9.12 7.25
CA LEU A 60 3.50 10.14 6.52
C LEU A 60 3.67 11.51 7.18
N ILE A 61 3.62 12.57 6.37
CA ILE A 61 3.60 13.95 6.86
C ILE A 61 2.24 14.59 6.58
N ALA A 62 1.67 15.27 7.57
CA ALA A 62 0.51 16.14 7.42
C ALA A 62 0.93 17.57 7.75
N ALA A 63 1.21 18.36 6.72
CA ALA A 63 1.67 19.73 6.82
C ALA A 63 0.56 20.73 6.52
N HIS A 64 0.59 21.87 7.19
CA HIS A 64 -0.33 22.98 6.98
C HIS A 64 0.42 24.28 6.75
N SER A 65 -0.06 25.11 5.82
CA SER A 65 0.41 26.47 5.60
C SER A 65 1.95 26.54 5.42
N LEU A 66 2.65 27.35 6.22
CA LEU A 66 4.11 27.47 6.21
C LEU A 66 4.84 26.12 6.37
N GLY A 67 4.24 25.18 7.08
CA GLY A 67 4.75 23.81 7.23
C GLY A 67 4.86 23.07 5.90
N CYS A 68 4.04 23.40 4.89
CA CYS A 68 4.15 22.83 3.55
C CYS A 68 5.44 23.29 2.85
N LEU A 69 5.77 24.57 2.98
CA LEU A 69 7.03 25.12 2.45
C LEU A 69 8.24 24.54 3.21
N LEU A 70 8.11 24.32 4.52
CA LEU A 70 9.13 23.60 5.30
C LEU A 70 9.42 22.21 4.70
N VAL A 71 8.37 21.42 4.45
CA VAL A 71 8.51 20.07 3.89
C VAL A 71 9.17 20.11 2.51
N ALA A 72 8.81 21.07 1.66
CA ALA A 72 9.45 21.23 0.35
C ALA A 72 10.95 21.59 0.48
N HIS A 73 11.31 22.52 1.36
CA HIS A 73 12.71 22.89 1.59
C HIS A 73 13.52 21.76 2.22
N TRP A 74 12.91 20.99 3.12
CA TRP A 74 13.53 19.80 3.69
C TRP A 74 13.77 18.72 2.62
N ALA A 75 12.80 18.49 1.73
CA ALA A 75 12.87 17.46 0.69
C ALA A 75 14.03 17.65 -0.30
N VAL A 76 14.45 18.90 -0.55
CA VAL A 76 15.59 19.20 -1.44
C VAL A 76 16.95 19.10 -0.73
N ARG A 77 16.98 19.03 0.62
CA ARG A 77 18.22 19.02 1.42
C ARG A 77 18.49 17.69 2.11
N SER A 78 17.44 16.90 2.37
CA SER A 78 17.56 15.62 3.09
C SER A 78 17.47 14.42 2.13
N PRO A 79 18.34 13.41 2.26
CA PRO A 79 18.23 12.17 1.51
C PRO A 79 17.22 11.18 2.10
N ARG A 80 16.52 11.55 3.19
CA ARG A 80 15.64 10.62 3.92
C ARG A 80 14.34 10.40 3.18
N ALA A 81 13.88 9.15 3.19
CA ALA A 81 12.61 8.76 2.62
C ALA A 81 11.45 8.97 3.62
N ILE A 82 10.28 9.28 3.08
CA ILE A 82 8.99 9.21 3.75
C ILE A 82 8.01 8.49 2.82
N ALA A 83 6.91 7.94 3.36
CA ALA A 83 5.88 7.29 2.57
C ALA A 83 5.10 8.30 1.72
N GLY A 84 4.92 9.53 2.20
CA GLY A 84 4.25 10.61 1.46
C GLY A 84 3.84 11.79 2.35
N ALA A 85 3.31 12.84 1.72
CA ALA A 85 2.93 14.07 2.42
C ALA A 85 1.57 14.65 1.95
N LEU A 86 0.67 14.93 2.89
CA LEU A 86 -0.49 15.78 2.68
C LEU A 86 -0.08 17.23 2.98
N LEU A 87 -0.14 18.09 1.97
CA LEU A 87 0.26 19.50 2.01
C LEU A 87 -1.00 20.37 1.91
N VAL A 88 -1.44 20.92 3.04
CA VAL A 88 -2.74 21.61 3.16
C VAL A 88 -2.52 23.13 3.17
N ALA A 89 -3.25 23.85 2.30
CA ALA A 89 -3.23 25.31 2.23
C ALA A 89 -1.83 25.91 2.03
N VAL A 90 -1.09 25.44 1.00
CA VAL A 90 0.26 25.94 0.69
C VAL A 90 0.20 27.45 0.39
N PRO A 91 0.86 28.31 1.18
CA PRO A 91 0.79 29.76 1.00
C PRO A 91 1.73 30.22 -0.12
N ASP A 92 1.39 31.30 -0.81
CA ASP A 92 2.24 31.94 -1.82
C ASP A 92 3.29 32.83 -1.14
N PRO A 93 4.60 32.50 -1.16
CA PRO A 93 5.64 33.34 -0.55
C PRO A 93 5.79 34.72 -1.19
N ALA A 94 5.23 34.93 -2.39
CA ALA A 94 5.21 36.21 -3.07
C ALA A 94 3.91 37.00 -2.83
N GLY A 95 2.93 36.42 -2.11
CA GLY A 95 1.66 37.07 -1.80
C GLY A 95 1.80 38.18 -0.75
N SER A 96 0.93 39.19 -0.82
CA SER A 96 0.94 40.31 0.14
C SER A 96 0.59 39.90 1.57
N GLU A 97 -0.23 38.86 1.72
CA GLU A 97 -0.66 38.33 3.01
C GLU A 97 0.37 37.35 3.61
N PHE A 98 1.46 37.05 2.90
CA PHE A 98 2.49 36.14 3.40
C PHE A 98 3.18 36.76 4.64
N PRO A 99 3.31 36.03 5.77
CA PRO A 99 3.87 36.60 6.99
C PRO A 99 5.30 37.11 6.80
N ALA A 100 5.54 38.38 7.10
CA ALA A 100 6.87 38.99 6.96
C ALA A 100 7.95 38.27 7.80
N ALA A 101 7.58 37.75 8.97
CA ALA A 101 8.47 36.95 9.83
C ALA A 101 8.90 35.63 9.17
N ALA A 102 8.14 35.13 8.20
CA ALA A 102 8.40 33.88 7.49
C ALA A 102 9.08 34.08 6.13
N ALA A 103 9.52 35.30 5.79
CA ALA A 103 10.08 35.64 4.47
C ALA A 103 11.22 34.71 4.03
N GLY A 104 11.98 34.13 4.97
CA GLY A 104 13.05 33.16 4.70
C GLY A 104 12.59 31.84 4.07
N PHE A 105 11.30 31.53 4.09
CA PHE A 105 10.73 30.32 3.46
C PHE A 105 10.43 30.52 1.97
N GLY A 106 10.54 31.75 1.46
CA GLY A 106 10.46 32.07 0.04
C GLY A 106 11.85 32.11 -0.64
N PRO A 107 11.94 31.79 -1.95
CA PRO A 107 10.89 31.20 -2.78
C PRO A 107 10.64 29.72 -2.43
N ALA A 108 9.47 29.21 -2.83
CA ALA A 108 9.18 27.78 -2.74
C ALA A 108 10.17 27.00 -3.64
N PRO A 109 10.74 25.87 -3.17
CA PRO A 109 11.60 25.02 -4.00
C PRO A 109 10.85 24.53 -5.23
N SER A 110 11.55 24.49 -6.38
CA SER A 110 10.98 24.01 -7.63
C SER A 110 11.33 22.55 -7.92
N GLY A 111 10.53 21.93 -8.79
CA GLY A 111 10.72 20.55 -9.21
C GLY A 111 9.98 19.51 -8.37
N ARG A 112 9.93 18.29 -8.90
CA ARG A 112 9.14 17.19 -8.31
C ARG A 112 9.65 16.80 -6.93
N LEU A 113 8.73 16.60 -6.00
CA LEU A 113 9.04 16.04 -4.68
C LEU A 113 9.46 14.56 -4.83
N PRO A 114 10.42 14.08 -4.01
CA PRO A 114 10.94 12.72 -4.09
C PRO A 114 10.01 11.65 -3.46
N PHE A 115 8.76 12.01 -3.14
CA PHE A 115 7.75 11.16 -2.53
C PHE A 115 6.36 11.54 -3.05
N ALA A 116 5.38 10.66 -2.86
CA ALA A 116 3.99 10.95 -3.22
C ALA A 116 3.46 12.10 -2.35
N ALA A 117 2.84 13.10 -2.98
CA ALA A 117 2.27 14.24 -2.29
C ALA A 117 0.85 14.55 -2.79
N THR A 118 0.01 15.02 -1.86
CA THR A 118 -1.32 15.55 -2.16
C THR A 118 -1.36 16.98 -1.66
N VAL A 119 -1.61 17.95 -2.55
CA VAL A 119 -1.88 19.34 -2.20
C VAL A 119 -3.39 19.51 -2.06
N VAL A 120 -3.84 20.01 -0.91
CA VAL A 120 -5.24 20.39 -0.67
C VAL A 120 -5.31 21.90 -0.61
N ALA A 121 -6.09 22.52 -1.49
CA ALA A 121 -6.21 23.98 -1.59
C ALA A 121 -7.67 24.43 -1.55
N SER A 122 -7.91 25.56 -0.91
CA SER A 122 -9.20 26.26 -0.95
C SER A 122 -9.20 27.31 -2.07
N ARG A 123 -10.36 27.56 -2.67
CA ARG A 123 -10.53 28.57 -3.72
C ARG A 123 -10.53 30.01 -3.19
N ASP A 124 -10.85 30.18 -1.92
CA ASP A 124 -10.93 31.45 -1.19
C ASP A 124 -9.83 31.57 -0.10
N ASP A 125 -8.71 30.84 -0.25
CA ASP A 125 -7.58 30.95 0.66
C ASP A 125 -6.95 32.36 0.58
N PRO A 126 -6.89 33.14 1.69
CA PRO A 126 -6.31 34.47 1.67
C PRO A 126 -4.80 34.50 1.45
N TYR A 127 -4.10 33.38 1.67
CA TYR A 127 -2.64 33.28 1.56
C TYR A 127 -2.16 32.74 0.21
N ALA A 128 -3.06 32.22 -0.63
CA ALA A 128 -2.71 31.69 -1.95
C ALA A 128 -3.90 31.73 -2.90
N ALA A 129 -3.73 32.39 -4.05
CA ALA A 129 -4.72 32.32 -5.11
C ALA A 129 -4.70 30.94 -5.79
N TRP A 130 -5.85 30.47 -6.29
CA TRP A 130 -5.97 29.18 -6.98
C TRP A 130 -4.89 28.90 -8.06
N PRO A 131 -4.52 29.87 -8.93
CA PRO A 131 -3.45 29.65 -9.92
C PRO A 131 -2.07 29.38 -9.31
N PHE A 132 -1.80 29.86 -8.09
CA PHE A 132 -0.59 29.48 -7.34
C PHE A 132 -0.66 28.00 -6.95
N SER A 133 -1.77 27.56 -6.37
CA SER A 133 -1.97 26.18 -5.93
C SER A 133 -1.89 25.18 -7.09
N GLU A 134 -2.45 25.50 -8.25
CA GLU A 134 -2.33 24.68 -9.47
C GLU A 134 -0.88 24.56 -9.94
N ARG A 135 -0.17 25.70 -9.98
CA ARG A 135 1.22 25.74 -10.41
C ARG A 135 2.12 24.94 -9.47
N ILE A 136 1.99 25.15 -8.16
CA ILE A 136 2.86 24.49 -7.18
C ILE A 136 2.61 22.98 -7.11
N ALA A 137 1.34 22.54 -7.18
CA ALA A 137 1.01 21.12 -7.25
C ALA A 137 1.60 20.46 -8.51
N THR A 138 1.51 21.16 -9.66
CA THR A 138 2.08 20.69 -10.93
C THR A 138 3.59 20.57 -10.86
N ASP A 139 4.28 21.59 -10.35
CA ASP A 139 5.74 21.62 -10.25
C ASP A 139 6.27 20.52 -9.32
N TRP A 140 5.62 20.36 -8.17
CA TRP A 140 5.94 19.31 -7.20
C TRP A 140 5.51 17.91 -7.64
N GLY A 141 4.76 17.77 -8.73
CA GLY A 141 4.21 16.50 -9.18
C GLY A 141 3.20 15.89 -8.20
N ALA A 142 2.53 16.73 -7.43
CA ALA A 142 1.56 16.35 -6.41
C ALA A 142 0.14 16.26 -7.00
N LYS A 143 -0.70 15.41 -6.41
CA LYS A 143 -2.15 15.41 -6.69
C LYS A 143 -2.76 16.69 -6.11
N LEU A 144 -3.46 17.49 -6.90
CA LEU A 144 -4.25 18.63 -6.41
C LEU A 144 -5.67 18.19 -6.04
N VAL A 145 -6.12 18.60 -4.86
CA VAL A 145 -7.50 18.44 -4.38
C VAL A 145 -8.08 19.82 -4.11
N ASP A 146 -9.22 20.09 -4.76
CA ASP A 146 -10.04 21.28 -4.54
C ASP A 146 -10.93 21.07 -3.30
N ALA A 147 -10.73 21.87 -2.27
CA ALA A 147 -11.51 21.84 -1.04
C ALA A 147 -12.80 22.70 -1.10
N GLY A 148 -13.07 23.35 -2.24
CA GLY A 148 -14.12 24.35 -2.36
C GLY A 148 -13.72 25.67 -1.72
N GLU A 149 -14.68 26.37 -1.12
CA GLU A 149 -14.48 27.64 -0.40
C GLU A 149 -14.53 27.37 1.11
N ARG A 150 -13.36 27.12 1.70
CA ARG A 150 -13.17 26.76 3.12
C ARG A 150 -12.04 27.60 3.77
N GLY A 151 -11.76 28.79 3.26
CA GLY A 151 -10.72 29.69 3.77
C GLY A 151 -9.34 29.03 3.81
N HIS A 152 -8.57 29.27 4.87
CA HIS A 152 -7.20 28.77 5.00
C HIS A 152 -7.09 27.32 5.52
N LEU A 153 -8.19 26.56 5.51
CA LEU A 153 -8.26 25.17 6.01
C LEU A 153 -7.68 25.03 7.43
N ASN A 154 -8.01 25.97 8.30
CA ASN A 154 -7.51 26.07 9.68
C ASN A 154 -8.66 25.88 10.69
N ALA A 155 -8.51 26.37 11.92
CA ALA A 155 -9.56 26.28 12.94
C ALA A 155 -10.83 27.07 12.58
N ASP A 156 -10.72 28.14 11.79
CA ASP A 156 -11.84 28.98 11.37
C ASP A 156 -12.66 28.36 10.21
N SER A 157 -12.14 27.27 9.63
CA SER A 157 -12.75 26.56 8.49
C SER A 157 -13.81 25.52 8.89
N ASP A 158 -14.13 25.40 10.19
CA ASP A 158 -15.13 24.48 10.76
C ASP A 158 -14.98 23.01 10.28
N LEU A 159 -13.73 22.54 10.21
CA LEU A 159 -13.41 21.19 9.71
C LEU A 159 -13.60 20.10 10.78
N GLY A 160 -13.71 20.48 12.06
CA GLY A 160 -13.74 19.56 13.19
C GLY A 160 -12.55 18.58 13.15
N ASP A 161 -12.85 17.29 13.28
CA ASP A 161 -11.84 16.22 13.23
C ASP A 161 -11.37 15.89 11.80
N TRP A 162 -11.96 16.54 10.79
CA TRP A 162 -11.60 16.47 9.38
C TRP A 162 -11.29 15.05 8.84
N ALA A 163 -12.26 14.15 8.96
CA ALA A 163 -12.15 12.77 8.49
C ALA A 163 -11.77 12.67 7.00
N GLU A 164 -12.22 13.62 6.17
CA GLU A 164 -11.87 13.74 4.75
C GLU A 164 -10.36 13.89 4.57
N GLY A 165 -9.73 14.80 5.31
CA GLY A 165 -8.27 15.00 5.27
C GLY A 165 -7.51 13.77 5.76
N TRP A 166 -8.02 13.07 6.79
CA TRP A 166 -7.39 11.84 7.30
C TRP A 166 -7.42 10.72 6.26
N GLN A 167 -8.51 10.59 5.51
CA GLN A 167 -8.60 9.64 4.40
C GLN A 167 -7.62 10.02 3.28
N MET A 168 -7.53 11.30 2.90
CA MET A 168 -6.56 11.77 1.91
C MET A 168 -5.12 11.49 2.33
N LEU A 169 -4.78 11.72 3.60
CA LEU A 169 -3.46 11.39 4.14
C LEU A 169 -3.16 9.90 4.00
N ASN A 170 -4.08 9.03 4.42
CA ASN A 170 -3.90 7.57 4.36
C ASN A 170 -3.84 7.00 2.93
N GLN A 171 -4.37 7.74 1.96
CA GLN A 171 -4.23 7.45 0.53
C GLN A 171 -2.91 8.00 -0.03
N THR A 172 -2.37 9.06 0.57
CA THR A 172 -1.08 9.63 0.15
C THR A 172 0.03 8.63 0.46
N GLY A 173 0.91 8.35 -0.51
CA GLY A 173 1.95 7.34 -0.35
C GLY A 173 1.52 5.91 -0.64
N ARG A 174 0.21 5.66 -0.82
CA ARG A 174 -0.23 4.47 -1.52
C ARG A 174 -0.14 4.77 -3.00
N PRO A 175 0.63 4.01 -3.80
CA PRO A 175 0.38 4.02 -5.24
C PRO A 175 -1.11 3.74 -5.49
N ASP A 176 -1.62 4.13 -6.65
CA ASP A 176 -2.99 3.81 -7.10
C ASP A 176 -3.30 2.29 -7.21
N GLY A 177 -2.51 1.42 -6.58
CA GLY A 177 -2.69 -0.02 -6.51
C GLY A 177 -3.78 -0.44 -5.54
N LEU A 178 -4.58 -1.41 -5.97
CA LEU A 178 -5.75 -1.93 -5.25
C LEU A 178 -5.42 -2.63 -3.92
N LEU A 179 -4.15 -2.99 -3.67
CA LEU A 179 -3.68 -3.73 -2.50
C LEU A 179 -2.58 -2.99 -1.74
N GLY A 180 -2.74 -2.87 -0.43
CA GLY A 180 -1.66 -2.51 0.50
C GLY A 180 -1.03 -3.74 1.15
N VAL A 181 0.11 -3.55 1.83
CA VAL A 181 0.88 -4.64 2.49
C VAL A 181 0.05 -5.42 3.52
N ALA A 182 -0.83 -4.75 4.26
CA ALA A 182 -1.73 -5.39 5.22
C ALA A 182 -2.75 -6.33 4.52
N GLN A 183 -3.30 -5.91 3.37
CA GLN A 183 -4.18 -6.75 2.57
C GLN A 183 -3.43 -7.94 1.97
N VAL A 184 -2.20 -7.73 1.48
CA VAL A 184 -1.35 -8.83 0.97
C VAL A 184 -1.09 -9.88 2.05
N ALA A 185 -0.72 -9.46 3.27
CA ALA A 185 -0.53 -10.36 4.40
C ALA A 185 -1.82 -11.09 4.81
N LEU A 186 -2.98 -10.41 4.79
CA LEU A 186 -4.28 -11.02 5.02
C LEU A 186 -4.61 -12.09 3.97
N PHE A 187 -4.42 -11.77 2.68
CA PHE A 187 -4.65 -12.72 1.60
C PHE A 187 -3.70 -13.92 1.67
N ALA A 188 -2.41 -13.72 1.99
CA ALA A 188 -1.46 -14.82 2.17
C ALA A 188 -1.89 -15.78 3.31
N ARG A 189 -2.28 -15.23 4.47
CA ARG A 189 -2.79 -16.01 5.60
C ARG A 189 -4.06 -16.79 5.24
N TYR A 190 -5.03 -16.11 4.62
CA TYR A 190 -6.26 -16.74 4.15
C TYR A 190 -5.97 -17.85 3.14
N ASN A 191 -5.06 -17.60 2.21
CA ASN A 191 -4.65 -18.54 1.19
C ASN A 191 -4.10 -19.85 1.80
N ALA A 192 -3.14 -19.73 2.72
CA ALA A 192 -2.54 -20.87 3.40
C ALA A 192 -3.58 -21.66 4.22
N GLN A 193 -4.47 -20.99 4.96
CA GLN A 193 -5.50 -21.65 5.74
C GLN A 193 -6.53 -22.36 4.86
N MET A 194 -6.96 -21.73 3.76
CA MET A 194 -7.92 -22.34 2.83
C MET A 194 -7.31 -23.53 2.10
N ASN A 195 -6.03 -23.46 1.72
CA ASN A 195 -5.29 -24.59 1.17
C ASN A 195 -5.19 -25.73 2.20
N ALA A 196 -4.86 -25.46 3.46
CA ALA A 196 -4.81 -26.48 4.51
C ALA A 196 -6.17 -27.20 4.70
N LYS A 197 -7.28 -26.46 4.69
CA LYS A 197 -8.64 -27.04 4.74
C LYS A 197 -8.92 -27.93 3.54
N LEU A 198 -8.66 -27.44 2.32
CA LEU A 198 -8.88 -28.19 1.09
C LEU A 198 -8.08 -29.48 1.05
N TYR A 199 -6.81 -29.44 1.43
CA TYR A 199 -5.95 -30.61 1.43
C TYR A 199 -6.36 -31.60 2.53
N SER A 200 -6.78 -31.13 3.70
CA SER A 200 -7.34 -32.00 4.75
C SER A 200 -8.63 -32.70 4.29
N ALA A 201 -9.47 -32.02 3.51
CA ALA A 201 -10.66 -32.62 2.91
C ALA A 201 -10.30 -33.64 1.81
N ALA A 202 -9.38 -33.27 0.91
CA ALA A 202 -8.91 -34.15 -0.17
C ALA A 202 -8.24 -35.43 0.36
N ALA A 203 -7.57 -35.38 1.51
CA ALA A 203 -6.95 -36.54 2.15
C ALA A 203 -7.93 -37.66 2.54
N GLN A 204 -9.24 -37.37 2.58
CA GLN A 204 -10.28 -38.36 2.87
C GLN A 204 -10.64 -39.22 1.66
N LEU A 205 -10.22 -38.81 0.46
CA LEU A 205 -10.49 -39.52 -0.79
C LEU A 205 -9.36 -40.50 -1.13
N SER A 206 -9.70 -41.61 -1.79
CA SER A 206 -8.70 -42.51 -2.36
C SER A 206 -8.00 -41.86 -3.57
N ALA A 207 -6.85 -42.41 -3.98
CA ALA A 207 -6.15 -41.96 -5.18
C ALA A 207 -7.05 -42.00 -6.44
N ASP A 208 -7.88 -43.05 -6.57
CA ASP A 208 -8.82 -43.18 -7.69
C ASP A 208 -9.91 -42.10 -7.66
N GLU A 209 -10.41 -41.75 -6.47
CA GLU A 209 -11.40 -40.68 -6.30
C GLU A 209 -10.81 -39.30 -6.61
N LEU A 210 -9.57 -39.05 -6.18
CA LEU A 210 -8.84 -37.81 -6.47
C LEU A 210 -8.59 -37.64 -7.98
N ALA A 211 -8.25 -38.73 -8.67
CA ALA A 211 -7.95 -38.74 -10.09
C ALA A 211 -9.20 -38.84 -10.99
N ARG A 212 -10.36 -39.19 -10.44
CA ARG A 212 -11.59 -39.36 -11.21
C ARG A 212 -12.01 -38.06 -11.89
N ASP A 213 -12.28 -38.15 -13.18
CA ASP A 213 -12.88 -37.06 -13.94
C ASP A 213 -14.30 -36.76 -13.41
N ARG A 214 -14.51 -35.50 -13.04
CA ARG A 214 -15.76 -34.96 -12.49
C ARG A 214 -16.24 -33.75 -13.30
N GLY A 215 -15.76 -33.60 -14.54
CA GLY A 215 -16.17 -32.53 -15.45
C GLY A 215 -15.61 -31.15 -15.10
N ALA A 216 -14.56 -31.07 -14.28
CA ALA A 216 -13.86 -29.81 -14.04
C ALA A 216 -13.02 -29.41 -15.26
N PHE A 217 -12.59 -28.14 -15.32
CA PHE A 217 -11.72 -27.66 -16.39
C PHE A 217 -10.41 -28.47 -16.52
N PHE A 218 -9.87 -28.95 -15.38
CA PHE A 218 -8.71 -29.84 -15.33
C PHE A 218 -9.11 -31.32 -15.10
N GLY A 219 -10.35 -31.69 -15.44
CA GLY A 219 -10.92 -33.03 -15.33
C GLY A 219 -11.27 -33.42 -13.89
N SER A 220 -10.26 -33.57 -13.05
CA SER A 220 -10.36 -34.15 -11.70
C SER A 220 -9.91 -33.21 -10.59
N LEU A 221 -10.14 -33.59 -9.33
CA LEU A 221 -9.65 -32.84 -8.18
C LEU A 221 -8.12 -32.80 -8.16
N LEU A 222 -7.46 -33.93 -8.46
CA LEU A 222 -6.01 -34.01 -8.59
C LEU A 222 -5.48 -33.06 -9.68
N GLY A 223 -6.17 -33.00 -10.83
CA GLY A 223 -5.83 -32.07 -11.91
C GLY A 223 -5.97 -30.61 -11.50
N THR A 224 -7.09 -30.24 -10.86
CA THR A 224 -7.32 -28.87 -10.36
C THR A 224 -6.29 -28.45 -9.30
N LEU A 225 -5.93 -29.34 -8.37
CA LEU A 225 -4.92 -29.03 -7.36
C LEU A 225 -3.51 -28.94 -7.96
N ASN A 226 -3.16 -29.78 -8.95
CA ASN A 226 -1.92 -29.64 -9.70
C ASN A 226 -1.86 -28.31 -10.45
N HIS A 227 -2.97 -27.86 -11.05
CA HIS A 227 -3.03 -26.56 -11.71
C HIS A 227 -2.73 -25.41 -10.73
N LEU A 228 -3.27 -25.46 -9.51
CA LEU A 228 -2.94 -24.47 -8.47
C LEU A 228 -1.43 -24.46 -8.15
N ILE A 229 -0.79 -25.63 -8.04
CA ILE A 229 0.67 -25.73 -7.86
C ILE A 229 1.43 -25.13 -9.06
N VAL A 230 1.01 -25.45 -10.28
CA VAL A 230 1.64 -24.96 -11.52
C VAL A 230 1.51 -23.45 -11.62
N GLY A 231 0.31 -22.91 -11.42
CA GLY A 231 0.03 -21.48 -11.46
C GLY A 231 0.87 -20.72 -10.44
N ASP A 232 0.92 -21.22 -9.20
CA ASP A 232 1.70 -20.58 -8.14
C ASP A 232 3.20 -20.63 -8.41
N THR A 233 3.72 -21.78 -8.85
CA THR A 233 5.13 -21.92 -9.21
C THR A 233 5.52 -20.92 -10.30
N LEU A 234 4.74 -20.84 -11.37
CA LEU A 234 5.01 -19.93 -12.48
C LEU A 234 4.94 -18.45 -12.06
N TRP A 235 3.94 -18.07 -11.26
CA TRP A 235 3.80 -16.68 -10.81
C TRP A 235 4.90 -16.29 -9.83
N LEU A 236 5.21 -17.12 -8.84
CA LEU A 236 6.26 -16.85 -7.85
C LEU A 236 7.64 -16.77 -8.51
N GLN A 237 7.93 -17.63 -9.49
CA GLN A 237 9.16 -17.53 -10.28
C GLN A 237 9.24 -16.23 -11.09
N ARG A 238 8.10 -15.74 -11.60
CA ARG A 238 8.05 -14.42 -12.27
C ARG A 238 8.26 -13.28 -11.28
N PHE A 239 7.58 -13.30 -10.13
CA PHE A 239 7.73 -12.28 -9.10
C PHE A 239 9.18 -12.17 -8.62
N ALA A 240 9.86 -13.31 -8.42
CA ALA A 240 11.26 -13.35 -8.03
C ALA A 240 12.22 -12.69 -9.05
N SER A 241 11.79 -12.46 -10.30
CA SER A 241 12.58 -11.74 -11.31
C SER A 241 12.45 -10.22 -11.23
N HIS A 242 11.52 -9.70 -10.43
CA HIS A 242 11.35 -8.26 -10.24
C HIS A 242 12.48 -7.70 -9.36
N PRO A 243 13.12 -6.58 -9.74
CA PRO A 243 14.13 -5.94 -8.91
C PRO A 243 13.58 -5.63 -7.51
N GLY A 244 14.33 -5.95 -6.46
CA GLY A 244 13.87 -5.73 -5.08
C GLY A 244 12.87 -6.75 -4.56
N ALA A 245 12.41 -7.74 -5.34
CA ALA A 245 11.36 -8.68 -4.93
C ALA A 245 11.72 -9.68 -3.83
N HIS A 246 12.73 -9.41 -3.01
CA HIS A 246 13.18 -10.26 -1.91
C HIS A 246 13.35 -11.73 -2.35
N ALA A 247 14.05 -11.96 -3.47
CA ALA A 247 14.17 -13.28 -4.10
C ALA A 247 14.64 -14.39 -3.14
N ALA A 248 15.34 -14.04 -2.06
CA ALA A 248 15.70 -14.96 -0.98
C ALA A 248 14.47 -15.63 -0.32
N ALA A 249 13.36 -14.89 -0.10
CA ALA A 249 12.12 -15.44 0.44
C ALA A 249 11.45 -16.44 -0.53
N LEU A 250 11.74 -16.34 -1.82
CA LEU A 250 11.24 -17.22 -2.88
C LEU A 250 12.25 -18.28 -3.33
N ALA A 251 13.41 -18.38 -2.66
CA ALA A 251 14.47 -19.34 -3.02
C ALA A 251 13.98 -20.80 -3.10
N PRO A 252 13.12 -21.30 -2.19
CA PRO A 252 12.58 -22.66 -2.31
C PRO A 252 11.77 -22.89 -3.59
N VAL A 253 11.11 -21.85 -4.12
CA VAL A 253 10.30 -21.92 -5.34
C VAL A 253 11.14 -21.79 -6.60
N LEU A 254 12.20 -20.98 -6.55
CA LEU A 254 13.19 -20.88 -7.63
C LEU A 254 13.95 -22.19 -7.86
N ALA A 255 14.09 -23.02 -6.83
CA ALA A 255 14.70 -24.36 -6.95
C ALA A 255 13.81 -25.39 -7.67
N LEU A 256 12.54 -25.06 -7.93
CA LEU A 256 11.59 -25.98 -8.57
C LEU A 256 11.72 -25.96 -10.10
N PRO A 257 11.54 -27.11 -10.76
CA PRO A 257 11.44 -27.14 -12.21
C PRO A 257 10.32 -26.22 -12.69
N LYS A 258 10.59 -25.45 -13.74
CA LYS A 258 9.58 -24.61 -14.37
C LYS A 258 8.56 -25.51 -15.10
N PRO A 259 7.26 -25.41 -14.80
CA PRO A 259 6.23 -26.16 -15.53
C PRO A 259 6.23 -25.85 -17.03
N ALA A 260 6.05 -26.88 -17.85
CA ALA A 260 5.99 -26.81 -19.30
C ALA A 260 4.61 -26.40 -19.82
N SER A 261 3.54 -26.71 -19.07
CA SER A 261 2.17 -26.33 -19.45
C SER A 261 1.27 -26.09 -18.23
N LEU A 262 0.14 -25.38 -18.43
CA LEU A 262 -0.82 -25.10 -17.36
C LEU A 262 -1.60 -26.32 -16.87
N ALA A 263 -1.62 -27.41 -17.65
CA ALA A 263 -2.32 -28.66 -17.33
C ALA A 263 -1.36 -29.78 -16.91
N GLU A 264 -0.09 -29.47 -16.67
CA GLU A 264 0.92 -30.45 -16.27
C GLU A 264 0.62 -31.02 -14.87
N ILE A 265 0.73 -32.34 -14.74
CA ILE A 265 0.67 -33.04 -13.45
C ILE A 265 2.10 -33.11 -12.89
N VAL A 266 2.50 -32.08 -12.15
CA VAL A 266 3.82 -31.96 -11.52
C VAL A 266 3.95 -32.80 -10.24
N CYS A 267 2.83 -33.22 -9.66
CA CYS A 267 2.75 -34.11 -8.51
C CYS A 267 1.74 -35.21 -8.82
N ALA A 268 2.24 -36.44 -9.03
CA ALA A 268 1.44 -37.57 -9.48
C ALA A 268 0.57 -38.19 -8.38
N ASP A 269 0.93 -37.97 -7.11
CA ASP A 269 0.24 -38.51 -5.95
C ASP A 269 -0.06 -37.42 -4.92
N PHE A 270 -0.99 -37.73 -4.02
CA PHE A 270 -1.46 -36.77 -3.03
C PHE A 270 -0.39 -36.37 -2.00
N ALA A 271 0.53 -37.27 -1.64
CA ALA A 271 1.54 -36.98 -0.64
C ALA A 271 2.56 -35.96 -1.17
N THR A 272 3.03 -36.14 -2.41
CA THR A 272 3.93 -35.18 -3.07
C THR A 272 3.22 -33.84 -3.33
N LEU A 273 1.94 -33.87 -3.71
CA LEU A 273 1.13 -32.68 -3.90
C LEU A 273 0.97 -31.88 -2.60
N ALA A 274 0.69 -32.55 -1.47
CA ALA A 274 0.52 -31.90 -0.16
C ALA A 274 1.81 -31.23 0.32
N LEU A 275 2.96 -31.91 0.21
CA LEU A 275 4.26 -31.34 0.54
C LEU A 275 4.59 -30.12 -0.35
N ARG A 276 4.30 -30.23 -1.65
CA ARG A 276 4.50 -29.14 -2.59
C ARG A 276 3.64 -27.93 -2.25
N ARG A 277 2.37 -28.15 -1.87
CA ARG A 277 1.46 -27.07 -1.46
C ARG A 277 1.97 -26.34 -0.22
N GLN A 278 2.39 -27.10 0.79
CA GLN A 278 2.91 -26.52 2.03
C GLN A 278 4.13 -25.64 1.75
N LEU A 279 5.10 -26.12 0.94
CA LEU A 279 6.27 -25.35 0.54
C LEU A 279 5.89 -24.02 -0.13
N LEU A 280 4.92 -24.06 -1.04
CA LEU A 280 4.47 -22.84 -1.74
C LEU A 280 3.76 -21.88 -0.79
N ASP A 281 2.92 -22.36 0.13
CA ASP A 281 2.22 -21.51 1.11
C ASP A 281 3.17 -20.86 2.11
N GLU A 282 4.20 -21.58 2.56
CA GLU A 282 5.29 -21.04 3.38
C GLU A 282 6.06 -19.95 2.63
N ALA A 283 6.41 -20.17 1.37
CA ALA A 283 7.08 -19.17 0.54
C ALA A 283 6.22 -17.93 0.28
N ILE A 284 4.93 -18.10 -0.03
CA ILE A 284 3.98 -17.00 -0.20
C ILE A 284 3.88 -16.17 1.08
N SER A 285 3.77 -16.84 2.25
CA SER A 285 3.64 -16.16 3.53
C SER A 285 4.92 -15.41 3.91
N ALA A 286 6.09 -16.03 3.73
CA ALA A 286 7.37 -15.41 4.00
C ALA A 286 7.62 -14.19 3.09
N TRP A 287 7.29 -14.30 1.81
CA TRP A 287 7.44 -13.21 0.85
C TRP A 287 6.45 -12.07 1.12
N ALA A 288 5.17 -12.39 1.38
CA ALA A 288 4.16 -11.41 1.74
C ALA A 288 4.52 -10.58 2.97
N ALA A 289 5.24 -11.17 3.94
CA ALA A 289 5.67 -10.50 5.17
C ALA A 289 6.79 -9.48 4.98
N VAL A 290 7.54 -9.54 3.87
CA VAL A 290 8.67 -8.64 3.62
C VAL A 290 8.38 -7.58 2.56
N LEU A 291 7.29 -7.72 1.80
CA LEU A 291 6.90 -6.73 0.79
C LEU A 291 6.58 -5.36 1.39
N THR A 292 7.00 -4.33 0.69
CA THR A 292 6.78 -2.92 1.04
C THR A 292 5.73 -2.27 0.15
N SER A 293 5.10 -1.19 0.64
CA SER A 293 4.14 -0.40 -0.16
C SER A 293 4.78 0.17 -1.43
N ARG A 294 6.08 0.49 -1.36
CA ARG A 294 6.88 0.94 -2.52
C ARG A 294 6.97 -0.15 -3.58
N GLU A 295 7.31 -1.38 -3.22
CA GLU A 295 7.42 -2.47 -4.21
C GLU A 295 6.08 -2.80 -4.85
N LEU A 296 4.99 -2.76 -4.08
CA LEU A 296 3.64 -2.94 -4.63
C LEU A 296 3.29 -1.86 -5.69
N ALA A 297 3.86 -0.66 -5.57
CA ALA A 297 3.76 0.43 -6.54
C ALA A 297 4.56 0.19 -7.81
N GLU A 298 5.60 -0.63 -7.76
CA GLU A 298 6.55 -0.69 -8.84
C GLU A 298 5.96 -1.37 -10.07
N VAL A 299 6.45 -0.93 -11.22
CA VAL A 299 6.06 -1.48 -12.50
C VAL A 299 6.71 -2.86 -12.65
N PHE A 300 5.88 -3.89 -12.58
CA PHE A 300 6.26 -5.28 -12.77
C PHE A 300 6.18 -5.67 -14.24
N HIS A 301 7.29 -6.20 -14.75
CA HIS A 301 7.41 -6.74 -16.10
C HIS A 301 7.34 -8.27 -16.04
N TYR A 302 6.45 -8.86 -16.84
CA TYR A 302 6.32 -10.32 -16.87
C TYR A 302 5.99 -10.82 -18.28
N THR A 303 6.24 -12.12 -18.50
CA THR A 303 5.83 -12.80 -19.72
C THR A 303 4.83 -13.91 -19.39
N SER A 304 3.61 -13.75 -19.89
CA SER A 304 2.54 -14.75 -19.81
C SER A 304 2.77 -15.85 -20.84
N MET A 305 2.37 -17.09 -20.51
CA MET A 305 2.38 -18.21 -21.45
C MET A 305 1.30 -18.08 -22.53
N THR A 306 0.24 -17.32 -22.28
CA THR A 306 -0.93 -17.23 -23.18
C THR A 306 -1.02 -15.88 -23.88
N SER A 307 -0.64 -14.80 -23.20
CA SER A 307 -0.87 -13.43 -23.69
C SER A 307 0.41 -12.66 -24.02
N GLY A 308 1.59 -13.28 -23.91
CA GLY A 308 2.87 -12.63 -24.19
C GLY A 308 3.34 -11.66 -23.08
N PRO A 309 4.24 -10.71 -23.41
CA PRO A 309 4.79 -9.77 -22.43
C PRO A 309 3.74 -8.78 -21.92
N GLY A 310 3.80 -8.46 -20.63
CA GLY A 310 2.90 -7.53 -19.95
C GLY A 310 3.65 -6.65 -18.96
N ARG A 311 3.05 -5.49 -18.69
CA ARG A 311 3.59 -4.50 -17.76
C ARG A 311 2.47 -3.88 -16.94
N LYS A 312 2.49 -4.07 -15.61
CA LYS A 312 1.43 -3.68 -14.66
C LYS A 312 2.06 -3.35 -13.30
N HIS A 313 1.34 -2.71 -12.38
CA HIS A 313 1.84 -2.58 -11.01
C HIS A 313 1.89 -3.94 -10.32
N LEU A 314 2.94 -4.19 -9.52
CA LEU A 314 3.12 -5.46 -8.82
C LEU A 314 1.90 -5.81 -7.95
N GLY A 315 1.37 -4.84 -7.21
CA GLY A 315 0.18 -5.01 -6.38
C GLY A 315 -1.04 -5.52 -7.15
N ASP A 316 -1.29 -4.99 -8.35
CA ASP A 316 -2.44 -5.42 -9.17
C ASP A 316 -2.29 -6.86 -9.68
N VAL A 317 -1.06 -7.26 -10.01
CA VAL A 317 -0.77 -8.64 -10.42
C VAL A 317 -0.84 -9.59 -9.23
N LEU A 318 -0.47 -9.15 -8.03
CA LEU A 318 -0.66 -9.91 -6.79
C LEU A 318 -2.15 -10.12 -6.46
N LEU A 319 -3.00 -9.11 -6.71
CA LEU A 319 -4.44 -9.27 -6.57
C LEU A 319 -4.97 -10.35 -7.51
N HIS A 320 -4.54 -10.32 -8.78
CA HIS A 320 -4.85 -11.37 -9.73
C HIS A 320 -4.39 -12.74 -9.24
N PHE A 321 -3.16 -12.85 -8.72
CA PHE A 321 -2.61 -14.09 -8.19
C PHE A 321 -3.48 -14.71 -7.09
N PHE A 322 -3.88 -13.93 -6.08
CA PHE A 322 -4.76 -14.44 -5.02
C PHE A 322 -6.18 -14.75 -5.53
N ASN A 323 -6.74 -13.92 -6.43
CA ASN A 323 -8.07 -14.16 -6.98
C ASN A 323 -8.13 -15.41 -7.87
N HIS A 324 -7.07 -15.67 -8.65
CA HIS A 324 -6.91 -16.89 -9.44
C HIS A 324 -6.98 -18.14 -8.55
N GLN A 325 -6.29 -18.12 -7.41
CA GLN A 325 -6.38 -19.21 -6.44
C GLN A 325 -7.79 -19.38 -5.89
N THR A 326 -8.47 -18.30 -5.51
CA THR A 326 -9.87 -18.35 -5.05
C THR A 326 -10.80 -18.98 -6.09
N HIS A 327 -10.67 -18.62 -7.36
CA HIS A 327 -11.45 -19.20 -8.45
C HIS A 327 -11.30 -20.73 -8.53
N HIS A 328 -10.06 -21.23 -8.58
CA HIS A 328 -9.82 -22.67 -8.71
C HIS A 328 -10.08 -23.45 -7.42
N ARG A 329 -9.95 -22.81 -6.24
CA ARG A 329 -10.44 -23.39 -4.97
C ARG A 329 -11.96 -23.53 -4.95
N GLY A 330 -12.70 -22.60 -5.56
CA GLY A 330 -14.15 -22.73 -5.78
C GLY A 330 -14.51 -23.98 -6.60
N GLN A 331 -13.71 -24.28 -7.62
CA GLN A 331 -13.86 -25.54 -8.38
C GLN A 331 -13.55 -26.75 -7.50
N ALA A 332 -12.43 -26.73 -6.76
CA ALA A 332 -12.02 -27.84 -5.90
C ALA A 332 -13.05 -28.16 -4.80
N THR A 333 -13.63 -27.14 -4.15
CA THR A 333 -14.70 -27.32 -3.16
C THR A 333 -15.95 -27.95 -3.76
N THR A 334 -16.30 -27.57 -5.00
CA THR A 334 -17.41 -28.21 -5.74
C THR A 334 -17.12 -29.69 -6.00
N LEU A 335 -15.90 -30.03 -6.44
CA LEU A 335 -15.50 -31.42 -6.69
C LEU A 335 -15.51 -32.28 -5.41
N LEU A 336 -15.07 -31.71 -4.29
CA LEU A 336 -15.12 -32.35 -2.97
C LEU A 336 -16.57 -32.60 -2.52
N SER A 337 -17.45 -31.61 -2.70
CA SER A 337 -18.88 -31.75 -2.40
C SER A 337 -19.55 -32.83 -3.26
N GLN A 338 -19.22 -32.91 -4.56
CA GLN A 338 -19.66 -34.01 -5.43
C GLN A 338 -19.12 -35.39 -4.99
N ALA A 339 -18.04 -35.43 -4.20
CA ALA A 339 -17.50 -36.65 -3.60
C ALA A 339 -18.06 -36.90 -2.19
N GLY A 340 -19.02 -36.10 -1.72
CA GLY A 340 -19.61 -36.21 -0.39
C GLY A 340 -18.74 -35.68 0.73
N ILE A 341 -17.69 -34.90 0.42
CA ILE A 341 -16.78 -34.32 1.42
C ILE A 341 -17.11 -32.85 1.64
N ASP A 342 -17.36 -32.48 2.89
CA ASP A 342 -17.54 -31.08 3.30
C ASP A 342 -16.20 -30.44 3.67
N VAL A 343 -15.94 -29.25 3.13
CA VAL A 343 -14.75 -28.43 3.41
C VAL A 343 -14.99 -27.44 4.55
N GLY A 344 -16.25 -27.21 4.90
CA GLY A 344 -16.68 -26.19 5.86
C GLY A 344 -16.60 -24.77 5.29
N ALA A 345 -16.67 -23.79 6.18
CA ALA A 345 -16.75 -22.38 5.79
C ALA A 345 -15.49 -21.87 5.09
N THR A 346 -15.71 -21.08 4.03
CA THR A 346 -14.68 -20.56 3.12
C THR A 346 -14.57 -19.04 3.16
N ASP A 347 -15.41 -18.35 3.94
CA ASP A 347 -15.45 -16.88 3.96
C ASP A 347 -14.17 -16.26 4.54
N LEU A 348 -13.57 -15.32 3.80
CA LEU A 348 -12.46 -14.49 4.29
C LEU A 348 -12.82 -13.70 5.55
N LEU A 349 -14.10 -13.34 5.70
CA LEU A 349 -14.62 -12.59 6.85
C LEU A 349 -14.26 -13.24 8.19
N LEU A 350 -14.12 -14.57 8.24
CA LEU A 350 -13.74 -15.30 9.45
C LEU A 350 -12.33 -14.96 9.97
N LEU A 351 -11.49 -14.30 9.16
CA LEU A 351 -10.15 -13.83 9.52
C LEU A 351 -10.06 -12.32 9.73
N VAL A 352 -11.13 -11.60 9.46
CA VAL A 352 -11.21 -10.15 9.67
C VAL A 352 -11.77 -9.91 11.07
N PRO A 353 -11.04 -9.19 11.95
CA PRO A 353 -11.54 -8.92 13.30
C PRO A 353 -12.80 -8.04 13.23
N ASN A 354 -13.72 -8.27 14.18
CA ASN A 354 -14.81 -7.33 14.41
C ASN A 354 -14.24 -5.99 14.88
N LEU A 355 -14.91 -4.90 14.50
CA LEU A 355 -14.67 -3.60 15.09
C LEU A 355 -15.57 -3.52 16.32
N ASP A 356 -14.95 -3.35 17.49
CA ASP A 356 -15.66 -3.14 18.76
C ASP A 356 -16.27 -1.73 18.83
#